data_AF-A0A6B1FBZ6-F1
#
_entry.id   AF-A0A6B1FBZ6-F1
#
_cell.length_a   1.000
_cell.length_b   1.000
_cell.length_c   1.000
_cell.angle_alpha   90.00
_cell.angle_beta   90.00
_cell.angle_gamma   90.00
#
_symmetry.space_group_name_H-M   'P 1'
#
loop_
_entity.id
_entity.type
_entity.pdbx_description
1 polymer ?
#
loop_
_entity_poly.entity_id
_entity_poly.type
_entity_poly.pdbx_seq_one_letter_code
_entity_poly.pdbx_strand_id
1 'polypeptide(L)'
;MADTTLGGSRRPAPPKRRLHRRMRLRRGLTMWEMMLVVAVIAFVVVGVVALYNVASTSIRTQRVQSVLSTAEQTIRRAYASQPQYEANMTQVLWSAMPTTAIQGTGTGRDIVTPWGGEIFSGGGDTP
;
A
#
# COMPACT_ATOMS: atom_id res chain seq x y z
N MET A 1 -81.73 -31.34 -64.02
CA MET A 1 -81.08 -30.01 -63.91
C MET A 1 -80.05 -30.12 -62.80
N ALA A 2 -78.79 -29.96 -63.18
CA ALA A 2 -77.62 -30.17 -62.33
C ALA A 2 -77.49 -29.08 -61.26
N ASP A 3 -76.91 -29.41 -60.10
CA ASP A 3 -75.95 -28.50 -59.49
C ASP A 3 -74.90 -29.24 -58.66
N THR A 4 -73.71 -29.34 -59.26
CA THR A 4 -72.43 -29.64 -58.63
C THR A 4 -71.78 -28.30 -58.27
N THR A 5 -71.77 -27.93 -56.98
CA THR A 5 -70.93 -26.83 -56.51
C THR A 5 -70.29 -27.13 -55.14
N LEU A 6 -69.03 -27.54 -55.23
CA LEU A 6 -67.87 -27.04 -54.49
C LEU A 6 -68.09 -26.35 -53.12
N GLY A 7 -67.39 -26.89 -52.12
CA GLY A 7 -66.39 -26.08 -51.42
C GLY A 7 -66.76 -25.58 -50.04
N GLY A 8 -65.91 -25.90 -49.06
CA GLY A 8 -65.92 -25.20 -47.78
C GLY A 8 -65.29 -25.95 -46.62
N SER A 9 -64.03 -26.37 -46.73
CA SER A 9 -63.26 -26.84 -45.58
C SER A 9 -63.02 -25.68 -44.60
N ARG A 10 -63.92 -25.51 -43.62
CA ARG A 10 -63.76 -24.56 -42.53
C ARG A 10 -62.70 -25.08 -41.56
N ARG A 11 -61.43 -24.82 -41.85
CA ARG A 11 -60.35 -25.02 -40.88
C ARG A 11 -60.45 -23.93 -39.81
N PRO A 12 -60.56 -24.26 -38.51
CA PRO A 12 -60.44 -23.25 -37.47
C PRO A 12 -59.02 -22.69 -37.46
N ALA A 13 -58.90 -21.36 -37.37
CA ALA A 13 -57.62 -20.69 -37.26
C ALA A 13 -56.90 -21.09 -35.96
N PRO A 14 -55.57 -21.24 -35.97
CA PRO A 14 -54.83 -21.59 -34.77
C PRO A 14 -54.92 -20.47 -33.72
N PRO A 15 -54.96 -20.81 -32.41
CA PRO A 15 -55.03 -19.81 -31.35
C PRO A 15 -53.76 -18.95 -31.35
N LYS A 16 -53.95 -17.63 -31.32
CA LYS A 16 -52.85 -16.65 -31.19
C LYS A 16 -52.18 -16.84 -29.83
N ARG A 17 -51.08 -17.59 -29.81
CA ARG A 17 -50.25 -17.84 -28.62
C ARG A 17 -49.67 -16.50 -28.15
N ARG A 18 -50.29 -15.89 -27.13
CA ARG A 18 -49.79 -14.66 -26.51
C ARG A 18 -48.51 -15.00 -25.75
N LEU A 19 -47.36 -14.75 -26.38
CA LEU A 19 -46.06 -14.84 -25.76
C LEU A 19 -45.95 -13.69 -24.74
N HIS A 20 -46.11 -14.02 -23.46
CA HIS A 20 -45.87 -13.06 -22.39
C HIS A 20 -44.37 -12.75 -22.34
N ARG A 21 -43.97 -11.64 -22.94
CA ARG A 21 -42.61 -11.13 -22.90
C ARG A 21 -42.30 -10.77 -21.44
N ARG A 22 -41.48 -11.59 -20.77
CA ARG A 22 -40.96 -11.26 -19.44
C ARG A 22 -40.17 -9.95 -19.54
N MET A 23 -40.71 -8.87 -18.98
CA MET A 23 -39.96 -7.64 -18.80
C MET A 23 -38.87 -7.91 -17.76
N ARG A 24 -37.62 -7.95 -18.21
CA ARG A 24 -36.48 -7.96 -17.31
C ARG A 24 -36.46 -6.58 -16.63
N LEU A 25 -36.80 -6.50 -15.34
CA LEU A 25 -36.52 -5.30 -14.55
C LEU A 25 -35.02 -5.04 -14.64
N ARG A 26 -34.62 -4.02 -15.42
CA ARG A 26 -33.29 -3.45 -15.31
C ARG A 26 -33.28 -2.71 -13.98
N ARG A 27 -32.69 -3.32 -12.95
CA ARG A 27 -32.38 -2.64 -11.69
C ARG A 27 -31.28 -1.63 -11.98
N GLY A 28 -31.66 -0.41 -12.35
CA GLY A 28 -30.74 0.72 -12.37
C GLY A 28 -30.40 1.07 -10.92
N LEU A 29 -29.11 1.16 -10.59
CA LEU A 29 -28.70 1.66 -9.27
C LEU A 29 -29.32 3.04 -9.05
N THR A 30 -29.97 3.21 -7.90
CA THR A 30 -30.51 4.52 -7.53
C THR A 30 -29.34 5.43 -7.11
N MET A 31 -29.45 6.75 -7.33
CA MET A 31 -28.38 7.69 -6.94
C MET A 31 -28.06 7.59 -5.45
N TRP A 32 -29.08 7.45 -4.60
CA TRP A 32 -28.91 7.31 -3.17
C TRP A 32 -28.13 6.05 -2.77
N GLU A 33 -28.37 4.93 -3.45
CA GLU A 33 -27.66 3.68 -3.18
C GLU A 33 -26.16 3.80 -3.51
N MET A 34 -25.82 4.54 -4.57
CA MET A 34 -24.43 4.91 -4.84
C MET A 34 -23.85 5.82 -3.75
N MET A 35 -24.62 6.77 -3.22
CA MET A 35 -24.12 7.65 -2.15
C MET A 35 -23.82 6.87 -0.88
N LEU A 36 -24.67 5.90 -0.52
CA LEU A 36 -24.43 5.03 0.62
C LEU A 36 -23.17 4.17 0.42
N VAL A 37 -22.99 3.60 -0.77
CA VAL A 37 -21.78 2.82 -1.11
C VAL A 37 -20.52 3.68 -1.04
N VAL A 38 -20.56 4.90 -1.58
CA VAL A 38 -19.43 5.84 -1.51
C VAL A 38 -19.11 6.23 -0.06
N ALA A 39 -20.12 6.46 0.77
CA ALA A 39 -19.92 6.76 2.18
C ALA A 39 -19.22 5.60 2.91
N VAL A 40 -19.67 4.37 2.68
CA VAL A 40 -19.03 3.18 3.27
C VAL A 40 -17.58 3.02 2.79
N ILE A 41 -17.33 3.20 1.49
CA ILE A 41 -15.96 3.12 0.93
C ILE A 41 -15.06 4.17 1.58
N ALA A 42 -15.54 5.40 1.77
CA ALA A 42 -14.77 6.46 2.41
C ALA A 42 -14.34 6.09 3.84
N PHE A 43 -15.26 5.54 4.65
CA PHE A 43 -14.91 5.08 6.00
C PHE A 43 -13.89 3.95 6.00
N VAL A 44 -14.01 2.98 5.08
CA VAL A 44 -13.02 1.90 4.95
C VAL A 44 -11.64 2.45 4.59
N VAL A 45 -11.56 3.36 3.62
CA VAL A 45 -10.29 3.96 3.20
C VAL A 45 -9.62 4.70 4.35
N VAL A 46 -10.38 5.50 5.13
CA VAL A 46 -9.84 6.18 6.31
C VAL A 46 -9.30 5.18 7.33
N GLY A 47 -10.04 4.10 7.61
CA GLY A 47 -9.60 3.06 8.53
C GLY A 47 -8.30 2.37 8.08
N VAL A 48 -8.20 2.02 6.80
CA VAL A 48 -7.02 1.37 6.23
C VAL A 48 -5.81 2.31 6.26
N VAL A 49 -5.99 3.59 5.91
CA VAL A 49 -4.90 4.58 5.94
C VAL A 49 -4.41 4.81 7.37
N ALA A 50 -5.31 4.90 8.34
CA ALA A 50 -4.94 5.04 9.76
C ALA A 50 -4.10 3.84 10.23
N LEU A 51 -4.53 2.62 9.91
CA LEU A 51 -3.79 1.41 10.26
C LEU A 51 -2.44 1.32 9.55
N TYR A 52 -2.38 1.71 8.27
CA TYR A 52 -1.14 1.77 7.50
C TYR A 52 -0.13 2.77 8.10
N ASN A 53 -0.59 3.94 8.54
CA ASN A 53 0.27 4.94 9.19
C ASN A 53 0.84 4.42 10.51
N VAL A 54 0.03 3.71 11.31
CA VAL A 54 0.50 3.09 12.57
C VAL A 54 1.49 1.96 12.30
N ALA A 55 1.20 1.07 11.35
CA ALA A 55 2.06 -0.06 11.00
C ALA A 55 3.39 0.40 10.37
N SER A 56 3.35 1.37 9.44
CA SER A 56 4.54 1.91 8.79
C SER A 56 5.44 2.65 9.78
N THR A 57 4.86 3.41 10.71
CA THR A 57 5.62 4.04 11.81
C THR A 57 6.28 2.97 12.68
N SER A 58 5.55 1.92 13.05
CA SER A 58 6.09 0.82 13.87
C SER A 58 7.25 0.08 13.18
N ILE A 59 7.14 -0.20 11.88
CA ILE A 59 8.21 -0.82 11.09
C ILE A 59 9.43 0.09 11.01
N ARG A 60 9.23 1.40 10.82
CA ARG A 60 10.32 2.39 10.82
C ARG A 60 11.02 2.40 12.18
N THR A 61 10.27 2.47 13.28
CA THR A 61 10.83 2.45 14.64
C THR A 61 11.61 1.18 14.94
N GLN A 62 11.09 0.01 14.55
CA GLN A 62 11.78 -1.27 14.74
C GLN A 62 13.09 -1.33 13.95
N ARG A 63 13.12 -0.85 12.70
CA ARG A 63 14.35 -0.78 11.90
C ARG A 63 15.37 0.19 12.50
N VAL A 64 14.93 1.34 13.01
CA VAL A 64 15.80 2.31 13.70
C VAL A 64 16.44 1.66 14.93
N GLN A 65 15.66 0.96 15.77
CA GLN A 65 16.18 0.26 16.95
C GLN A 65 17.20 -0.82 16.60
N SER A 66 16.96 -1.58 15.52
CA SER A 66 17.90 -2.60 15.05
C SER A 66 19.23 -2.00 14.56
N VAL A 67 19.18 -0.89 13.83
CA VAL A 67 20.39 -0.21 13.35
C VAL A 67 21.13 0.45 14.52
N LEU A 68 20.40 1.11 15.43
CA LEU A 68 20.99 1.79 16.59
C LEU A 68 21.69 0.81 17.53
N SER A 69 21.07 -0.33 17.84
CA SER A 69 21.69 -1.35 18.70
C SER A 69 22.96 -1.96 18.06
N THR A 70 22.97 -2.14 16.74
CA THR A 70 24.16 -2.59 16.00
C THR A 70 25.27 -1.55 16.02
N ALA A 71 24.92 -0.28 15.81
CA ALA A 71 25.87 0.83 15.85
C ALA A 71 26.45 1.01 17.27
N GLU A 72 25.61 0.95 18.30
CA GLU A 72 26.04 1.05 19.71
C GLU A 72 27.00 -0.07 20.08
N GLN A 73 26.69 -1.33 19.72
CA GLN A 73 27.59 -2.46 19.98
C GLN A 73 28.93 -2.29 19.27
N THR A 74 28.93 -1.77 18.04
CA THR A 74 30.17 -1.59 17.28
C THR A 74 30.99 -0.43 17.82
N ILE A 75 30.37 0.68 18.22
CA ILE A 75 31.05 1.80 18.91
C ILE A 75 31.63 1.31 20.25
N ARG A 76 30.84 0.60 21.07
CA ARG A 76 31.31 0.03 22.34
C ARG A 76 32.50 -0.92 22.13
N ARG A 77 32.53 -1.71 21.06
CA ARG A 77 33.68 -2.58 20.72
C ARG A 77 34.89 -1.79 20.24
N ALA A 78 34.68 -0.77 19.40
CA ALA A 78 35.76 0.07 18.88
C ALA A 78 36.42 0.92 19.99
N TYR A 79 35.63 1.36 20.96
CA TYR A 79 36.07 2.22 22.06
C TYR A 79 36.25 1.49 23.40
N ALA A 80 36.06 0.17 23.47
CA ALA A 80 36.28 -0.61 24.70
C ALA A 80 37.72 -0.45 25.27
N SER A 81 38.69 -0.15 24.41
CA SER A 81 40.09 0.01 24.75
C SER A 81 40.62 1.45 24.61
N GLN A 82 39.76 2.42 24.31
CA GLN A 82 40.18 3.81 24.09
C GLN A 82 39.59 4.76 25.15
N PRO A 83 40.39 5.63 25.79
CA PRO A 83 39.95 6.51 26.87
C PRO A 83 39.14 7.74 26.40
N GLN A 84 39.20 8.10 25.11
CA GLN A 84 38.52 9.28 24.55
C GLN A 84 38.06 9.01 23.11
N TYR A 85 36.97 9.66 22.72
CA TYR A 85 36.49 9.69 21.35
C TYR A 85 37.36 10.65 20.52
N GLU A 86 37.94 10.18 19.42
CA GLU A 86 38.70 11.04 18.51
C GLU A 86 37.78 12.06 17.83
N ALA A 87 38.30 13.27 17.58
CA ALA A 87 37.56 14.37 16.96
C ALA A 87 37.04 14.06 15.53
N ASN A 88 37.60 13.03 14.87
CA ASN A 88 37.21 12.62 13.53
C ASN A 88 36.73 11.16 13.49
N MET A 89 35.56 10.93 14.07
CA MET A 89 34.97 9.59 14.28
C MET A 89 34.40 8.95 12.98
N THR A 90 34.51 9.65 11.85
CA THR A 90 33.90 9.27 10.56
C THR A 90 34.30 7.87 10.08
N GLN A 91 35.57 7.49 10.20
CA GLN A 91 36.05 6.17 9.79
C GLN A 91 35.49 5.03 10.67
N VAL A 92 35.38 5.26 11.98
CA VAL A 92 34.81 4.29 12.90
C VAL A 92 33.31 4.12 12.64
N LEU A 93 32.60 5.23 12.42
CA LEU A 93 31.18 5.20 12.07
C LEU A 93 30.91 4.47 10.74
N TRP A 94 31.78 4.62 9.74
CA TRP A 94 31.67 3.83 8.50
C TRP A 94 31.85 2.34 8.74
N SER A 95 32.73 1.94 9.66
CA SER A 95 32.92 0.53 10.01
C SER A 95 31.77 -0.04 10.86
N ALA A 96 31.09 0.82 11.61
CA ALA A 96 29.98 0.46 12.49
C ALA A 96 28.63 0.37 11.77
N MET A 97 28.52 0.97 10.59
CA MET A 97 27.29 1.00 9.81
C MET A 97 27.25 -0.14 8.78
N PRO A 98 26.05 -0.67 8.47
CA PRO A 98 25.88 -1.60 7.37
C PRO A 98 26.34 -0.94 6.06
N THR A 99 26.98 -1.69 5.17
CA THR A 99 27.48 -1.16 3.88
C THR A 99 26.39 -0.53 3.02
N THR A 100 25.13 -0.96 3.19
CA THR A 100 23.94 -0.40 2.53
C THR A 100 23.56 0.99 3.02
N ALA A 101 24.05 1.42 4.19
CA ALA A 101 23.84 2.75 4.73
C ALA A 101 24.93 3.74 4.30
N ILE A 102 25.99 3.27 3.63
CA ILE A 102 27.10 4.12 3.20
C ILE A 102 26.90 4.45 1.72
N GLN A 103 26.69 5.73 1.42
CA GLN A 103 26.60 6.23 0.06
C GLN A 103 27.88 7.00 -0.28
N GLY A 104 28.39 6.81 -1.51
CA GLY A 104 29.64 7.42 -1.98
C GLY A 104 30.89 6.58 -1.73
N THR A 105 32.03 7.12 -2.19
CA THR A 105 33.35 6.46 -2.15
C THR A 105 34.43 7.46 -1.71
N GLY A 106 35.44 7.01 -0.95
CA GLY A 106 36.56 7.86 -0.54
C GLY A 106 36.21 8.80 0.63
N THR A 107 36.56 10.08 0.50
CA THR A 107 36.34 11.13 1.53
C THR A 107 34.93 11.74 1.52
N GLY A 108 34.14 11.49 0.48
CA GLY A 108 32.72 11.90 0.39
C GLY A 108 31.76 10.76 0.67
N ARG A 109 32.04 9.95 1.70
CA ARG A 109 31.16 8.86 2.13
C ARG A 109 30.19 9.37 3.19
N ASP A 110 28.93 9.47 2.81
CA ASP A 110 27.86 9.89 3.70
C ASP A 110 27.09 8.68 4.22
N ILE A 111 26.78 8.70 5.51
CA ILE A 111 25.94 7.68 6.13
C ILE A 111 24.50 8.14 5.96
N VAL A 112 23.80 7.53 5.00
CA VAL A 112 22.39 7.79 4.73
C VAL A 112 21.55 6.78 5.51
N THR A 113 20.71 7.31 6.38
CA THR A 113 19.81 6.52 7.20
C THR A 113 18.60 6.06 6.39
N PRO A 114 17.96 4.93 6.74
CA PRO A 114 16.77 4.44 6.07
C PRO A 114 15.53 5.36 6.18
N TRP A 115 15.62 6.42 6.97
CA TRP A 115 14.61 7.48 7.08
C TRP A 115 14.99 8.77 6.36
N GLY A 116 16.06 8.76 5.55
CA GLY A 116 16.43 9.87 4.67
C GLY A 116 17.22 11.00 5.35
N GLY A 117 17.70 10.79 6.58
CA GLY A 117 18.64 11.70 7.23
C GLY A 117 20.10 11.29 7.01
N GLU A 118 21.00 12.26 7.01
CA GLU A 118 22.46 12.05 6.95
C GLU A 118 23.05 12.10 8.36
N ILE A 119 23.96 11.17 8.67
CA ILE A 119 24.70 11.16 9.95
C ILE A 119 26.09 11.74 9.71
N PHE A 120 26.36 12.89 10.33
CA PHE A 120 27.70 13.48 10.43
C PHE A 120 28.34 13.12 11.77
N SER A 121 29.64 12.84 11.80
CA SER A 121 30.39 12.77 13.06
C SER A 121 30.63 14.19 13.58
N GLY A 122 29.78 14.67 14.48
CA GLY A 122 30.13 15.77 15.37
C GLY A 122 30.80 15.20 16.61
N GLY A 123 32.09 15.45 16.80
CA GLY A 123 32.74 15.23 18.09
C GLY A 123 32.00 16.07 19.13
N GLY A 124 31.53 15.43 20.20
CA GLY A 124 30.86 16.16 21.27
C GLY A 124 31.87 17.06 21.98
N ASP A 125 31.77 18.37 21.76
CA ASP A 125 32.38 19.35 22.66
C ASP A 125 31.65 19.24 24.01
N THR A 126 32.23 18.51 24.95
CA THR A 126 31.83 18.55 26.35
C THR A 126 32.10 19.95 26.92
N PRO A 127 31.18 20.56 27.70
CA PRO A 127 31.53 21.73 28.52
C PRO A 127 32.58 21.40 29.57
#